data_AF-A0A3M2SUP1-F1
#
_entry.id   AF-A0A3M2SUP1-F1
#
_cell.length_a   1.000
_cell.length_b   1.000
_cell.length_c   1.000
_cell.angle_alpha   90.00
_cell.angle_beta   90.00
_cell.angle_gamma   90.00
#
_symmetry.space_group_name_H-M   'P 1'
#
loop_
_entity.id
_entity.type
_entity.pdbx_description
1 polymer ?
#
loop_
_entity_poly.entity_id
_entity_poly.type
_entity_poly.pdbx_seq_one_letter_code
_entity_poly.pdbx_strand_id
1 'polypeptide(L)'
;MQFGSLPDVLATNCDEEIVHSLAHLREYWSSLVRNNREKLLKIDVYTIETLQLLAPGISTRDRTTAKGIVLSGAVFSNFTQSERSSIWKKMKKKDQVIPSLYTFFRNMRYLKSCADCIKRLVVFSQYRSTVKSAMGGIFKPADPASRECLIQTSETGFRRYLDPQADHADLGYRQLWLYAMRHYPNLAKEPESDDLVAKPGCEKADETALYNMAVLAQKLGFDSPQIRELTSQSPDHQIARAALLKARKPDQYRYGDIFESLAGTIVGCFSLATPIDHHASREQVD
;
A
#
# COMPACT_ATOMS: atom_id res chain seq x y z
N MET A 1 -4.67 -14.58 21.84
CA MET A 1 -5.39 -14.06 20.64
C MET A 1 -5.83 -12.61 20.88
N GLN A 2 -5.58 -11.70 19.93
CA GLN A 2 -5.90 -10.26 20.03
C GLN A 2 -7.25 -9.92 19.37
N PHE A 3 -8.36 -10.53 19.80
CA PHE A 3 -9.68 -10.15 19.28
C PHE A 3 -10.08 -8.70 19.64
N GLY A 4 -9.42 -8.09 20.63
CA GLY A 4 -9.66 -6.71 21.04
C GLY A 4 -9.41 -5.65 19.95
N SER A 5 -8.62 -5.95 18.92
CA SER A 5 -8.41 -5.04 17.78
C SER A 5 -9.40 -5.24 16.64
N LEU A 6 -10.36 -6.17 16.75
CA LEU A 6 -11.33 -6.42 15.69
C LEU A 6 -12.20 -5.18 15.37
N PRO A 7 -12.69 -4.40 16.35
CA PRO A 7 -13.41 -3.15 16.06
C PRO A 7 -12.56 -2.19 15.23
N ASP A 8 -11.28 -2.03 15.56
CA ASP A 8 -10.36 -1.14 14.83
C ASP A 8 -10.13 -1.59 13.38
N VAL A 9 -10.06 -2.91 13.15
CA VAL A 9 -9.90 -3.50 11.82
C VAL A 9 -11.17 -3.26 11.00
N LEU A 10 -12.35 -3.50 11.57
CA LEU A 10 -13.63 -3.31 10.88
C LEU A 10 -13.91 -1.83 10.58
N ALA A 11 -13.39 -0.91 11.39
CA ALA A 11 -13.50 0.54 11.16
C ALA A 11 -12.60 1.06 10.02
N THR A 12 -11.80 0.21 9.35
CA THR A 12 -10.90 0.65 8.28
C THR A 12 -11.59 0.91 6.95
N ASN A 13 -12.83 0.46 6.74
CA ASN A 13 -13.49 0.49 5.42
C ASN A 13 -12.74 -0.31 4.33
N CYS A 14 -11.88 -1.26 4.71
CA CYS A 14 -11.09 -2.10 3.79
C CYS A 14 -11.62 -3.55 3.76
N ASP A 15 -12.95 -3.70 3.64
CA ASP A 15 -13.62 -4.98 3.81
C ASP A 15 -13.12 -6.03 2.82
N GLU A 16 -12.91 -5.64 1.56
CA GLU A 16 -12.44 -6.52 0.50
C GLU A 16 -11.00 -7.02 0.79
N GLU A 17 -10.11 -6.16 1.26
CA GLU A 17 -8.73 -6.51 1.63
C GLU A 17 -8.69 -7.38 2.89
N ILE A 18 -9.54 -7.09 3.87
CA ILE A 18 -9.68 -7.89 5.10
C ILE A 18 -10.15 -9.31 4.77
N VAL A 19 -11.24 -9.43 3.99
CA VAL A 19 -11.78 -10.72 3.57
C VAL A 19 -10.76 -11.50 2.74
N HIS A 20 -10.06 -10.84 1.82
CA HIS A 20 -9.00 -11.46 1.04
C HIS A 20 -7.88 -12.01 1.92
N SER A 21 -7.42 -11.24 2.91
CA SER A 21 -6.35 -11.66 3.83
C SER A 21 -6.76 -12.86 4.69
N LEU A 22 -7.98 -12.87 5.21
CA LEU A 22 -8.52 -14.00 5.98
C LEU A 22 -8.73 -15.25 5.11
N ALA A 23 -9.22 -15.08 3.88
CA ALA A 23 -9.36 -16.17 2.92
C ALA A 23 -8.00 -16.79 2.59
N HIS A 24 -6.98 -15.97 2.37
CA HIS A 24 -5.61 -16.41 2.14
C HIS A 24 -5.03 -17.18 3.33
N LEU A 25 -5.23 -16.69 4.56
CA LEU A 25 -4.82 -17.40 5.78
C LEU A 25 -5.46 -18.80 5.83
N ARG A 26 -6.78 -18.88 5.63
CA ARG A 26 -7.51 -20.16 5.61
C ARG A 26 -6.98 -21.10 4.53
N GLU A 27 -6.77 -20.58 3.33
CA GLU A 27 -6.29 -21.36 2.17
C GLU A 27 -4.87 -21.89 2.41
N TYR A 28 -4.01 -21.08 3.03
CA TYR A 28 -2.66 -21.52 3.39
C TYR A 28 -2.69 -22.81 4.20
N TRP A 29 -3.40 -22.81 5.35
CA TRP A 29 -3.47 -23.96 6.25
C TRP A 29 -4.24 -25.13 5.65
N SER A 30 -5.33 -24.87 4.94
CA SER A 30 -6.13 -25.91 4.26
C SER A 30 -5.31 -26.64 3.20
N SER A 31 -4.51 -25.91 2.42
CA SER A 31 -3.68 -26.51 1.37
C SER A 31 -2.59 -27.46 1.91
N LEU A 32 -2.10 -27.26 3.14
CA LEU A 32 -1.11 -28.17 3.77
C LEU A 32 -1.69 -29.58 3.98
N VAL A 33 -2.98 -29.65 4.28
CA VAL A 33 -3.74 -30.87 4.57
C VAL A 33 -4.68 -31.29 3.44
N ARG A 34 -4.45 -30.81 2.21
CA ARG A 34 -5.25 -31.13 1.01
C ARG A 34 -6.74 -30.81 1.19
N ASN A 35 -7.05 -29.68 1.84
CA ASN A 35 -8.41 -29.21 2.08
C ASN A 35 -9.28 -30.21 2.88
N ASN A 36 -8.67 -31.15 3.61
CA ASN A 36 -9.38 -32.06 4.48
C ASN A 36 -9.74 -31.35 5.80
N ARG A 37 -11.05 -31.15 6.03
CA ARG A 37 -11.58 -30.43 7.20
C ARG A 37 -11.24 -31.11 8.52
N GLU A 38 -11.31 -32.44 8.60
CA GLU A 38 -10.98 -33.18 9.83
C GLU A 38 -9.50 -33.03 10.18
N LYS A 39 -8.62 -33.06 9.17
CA LYS A 39 -7.19 -32.82 9.37
C LYS A 39 -6.89 -31.38 9.75
N LEU A 40 -7.63 -30.42 9.20
CA LEU A 40 -7.47 -29.01 9.58
C LEU A 40 -7.76 -28.80 11.08
N LEU A 41 -8.77 -29.49 11.62
CA LEU A 41 -9.11 -29.46 13.06
C LEU A 41 -8.04 -30.09 13.97
N LYS A 42 -7.12 -30.90 13.42
CA LYS A 42 -5.99 -31.47 14.17
C LYS A 42 -4.84 -30.49 14.37
N ILE A 43 -4.82 -29.37 13.64
CA ILE A 43 -3.77 -28.35 13.77
C ILE A 43 -4.06 -27.52 15.01
N ASP A 44 -3.23 -27.74 16.05
CA ASP A 44 -3.35 -27.03 17.32
C ASP A 44 -2.74 -25.61 17.29
N VAL A 45 -3.05 -24.82 18.31
CA VAL A 45 -2.58 -23.44 18.46
C VAL A 45 -1.05 -23.38 18.59
N TYR A 46 -0.45 -24.32 19.32
CA TYR A 46 1.00 -24.36 19.52
C TYR A 46 1.77 -24.54 18.20
N THR A 47 1.25 -25.37 17.30
CA THR A 47 1.75 -25.55 15.94
C THR A 47 1.74 -24.24 15.16
N ILE A 48 0.63 -23.49 15.21
CA ILE A 48 0.50 -22.20 14.53
C ILE A 48 1.48 -21.18 15.12
N GLU A 49 1.54 -21.05 16.44
CA GLU A 49 2.39 -20.06 17.13
C GLU A 49 3.88 -20.33 16.97
N THR A 50 4.28 -21.61 16.87
CA THR A 50 5.68 -21.99 16.63
C THR A 50 6.10 -21.74 15.18
N LEU A 51 5.18 -21.92 14.23
CA LEU A 51 5.49 -21.83 12.80
C LEU A 51 5.28 -20.43 12.20
N GLN A 52 4.40 -19.62 12.77
CA GLN A 52 4.13 -18.27 12.25
C GLN A 52 5.43 -17.45 12.13
N LEU A 53 5.45 -16.51 11.19
CA LEU A 53 6.62 -15.65 10.85
C LEU A 53 7.80 -16.35 10.16
N LEU A 54 7.86 -17.68 10.12
CA LEU A 54 8.86 -18.38 9.32
C LEU A 54 8.52 -18.29 7.83
N ALA A 55 9.53 -18.27 6.96
CA ALA A 55 9.34 -18.35 5.50
C ALA A 55 10.17 -19.51 4.88
N PRO A 56 9.79 -20.79 5.11
CA PRO A 56 10.60 -21.96 4.71
C PRO A 56 10.83 -22.12 3.20
N GLY A 57 9.97 -21.53 2.36
CA GLY A 57 10.15 -21.50 0.90
C GLY A 57 11.35 -20.65 0.48
N ILE A 58 11.61 -19.56 1.19
CA ILE A 58 12.57 -18.53 0.79
C ILE A 58 13.82 -18.55 1.68
N SER A 59 13.66 -18.59 3.01
CA SER A 59 14.76 -18.51 3.97
C SER A 59 15.33 -19.89 4.30
N THR A 60 16.61 -20.11 4.01
CA THR A 60 17.32 -21.37 4.35
C THR A 60 17.34 -21.62 5.86
N ARG A 61 17.49 -20.57 6.68
CA ARG A 61 17.46 -20.67 8.14
C ARG A 61 16.10 -21.13 8.63
N ASP A 62 15.04 -20.52 8.12
CA ASP A 62 13.67 -20.85 8.52
C ASP A 62 13.29 -22.24 8.01
N ARG A 63 13.79 -22.62 6.83
CA ARG A 63 13.62 -23.97 6.27
C ARG A 63 14.23 -25.03 7.17
N THR A 64 15.46 -24.85 7.65
CA THR A 64 16.11 -25.79 8.57
C THR A 64 15.35 -25.89 9.89
N THR A 65 14.98 -24.73 10.45
CA THR A 65 14.21 -24.63 11.70
C THR A 65 12.87 -25.36 11.58
N ALA A 66 12.06 -24.99 10.59
CA ALA A 66 10.75 -25.58 10.33
C ALA A 66 10.84 -27.09 10.04
N LYS A 67 11.84 -27.53 9.26
CA LYS A 67 12.07 -28.96 8.99
C LYS A 67 12.28 -29.75 10.28
N GLY A 68 13.14 -29.24 11.17
CA GLY A 68 13.46 -29.90 12.44
C GLY A 68 12.22 -30.10 13.30
N ILE A 69 11.46 -29.03 13.55
CA ILE A 69 10.27 -29.07 14.40
C ILE A 69 9.11 -29.87 13.78
N VAL A 70 8.93 -29.82 12.45
CA VAL A 70 7.87 -30.58 11.77
C VAL A 70 8.17 -32.07 11.72
N LEU A 71 9.41 -32.46 11.37
CA LEU A 71 9.74 -33.88 11.19
C LEU A 71 10.01 -34.61 12.51
N SER A 72 10.44 -33.90 13.56
CA SER A 72 10.52 -34.45 14.92
C SER A 72 9.15 -34.67 15.55
N GLY A 73 8.12 -33.96 15.06
CA GLY A 73 6.79 -34.00 15.65
C GLY A 73 6.56 -33.04 16.80
N ALA A 74 7.50 -32.13 17.04
CA ALA A 74 7.30 -31.04 17.99
C ALA A 74 6.08 -30.20 17.61
N VAL A 75 5.87 -29.95 16.32
CA VAL A 75 4.63 -29.38 15.77
C VAL A 75 3.88 -30.42 14.93
N PHE A 76 2.58 -30.23 14.73
CA PHE A 76 1.68 -31.24 14.14
C PHE A 76 1.69 -32.56 14.94
N SER A 77 1.66 -32.49 16.27
CA SER A 77 1.72 -33.66 17.16
C SER A 77 0.58 -34.65 16.92
N ASN A 78 -0.61 -34.16 16.54
CA ASN A 78 -1.79 -34.94 16.20
C ASN A 78 -1.74 -35.65 14.82
N PHE A 79 -0.60 -35.58 14.14
CA PHE A 79 -0.38 -36.18 12.82
C PHE A 79 0.66 -37.29 12.87
N THR A 80 0.46 -38.32 12.06
CA THR A 80 1.43 -39.40 11.88
C THR A 80 2.71 -38.92 11.18
N GLN A 81 3.80 -39.67 11.30
CA GLN A 81 5.08 -39.33 10.66
C GLN A 81 4.97 -39.15 9.13
N SER A 82 4.15 -39.98 8.47
CA SER A 82 3.90 -39.91 7.03
C SER A 82 3.12 -38.64 6.65
N GLU A 83 2.14 -38.25 7.46
CA GLU A 83 1.37 -37.02 7.28
C GLU A 83 2.24 -35.77 7.50
N ARG A 84 3.05 -35.74 8.57
CA ARG A 84 4.02 -34.64 8.82
C ARG A 84 4.99 -34.47 7.66
N SER A 85 5.49 -35.58 7.11
CA SER A 85 6.35 -35.56 5.92
C SER A 85 5.63 -34.99 4.69
N SER A 86 4.34 -35.30 4.52
CA SER A 86 3.49 -34.76 3.44
C SER A 86 3.18 -33.28 3.62
N ILE A 87 2.96 -32.82 4.86
CA ILE A 87 2.78 -31.40 5.20
C ILE A 87 4.06 -30.63 4.89
N TRP A 88 5.21 -31.13 5.37
CA TRP A 88 6.52 -30.53 5.13
C TRP A 88 6.83 -30.35 3.64
N LYS A 89 6.56 -31.38 2.82
CA LYS A 89 6.76 -31.32 1.37
C LYS A 89 6.00 -30.17 0.69
N LYS A 90 4.83 -29.78 1.21
CA LYS A 90 4.04 -28.65 0.69
C LYS A 90 4.49 -27.32 1.27
N MET A 91 4.71 -27.27 2.58
CA MET A 91 5.11 -26.06 3.30
C MET A 91 6.41 -25.46 2.73
N LYS A 92 7.42 -26.28 2.45
CA LYS A 92 8.72 -25.82 1.93
C LYS A 92 8.70 -25.27 0.49
N LYS A 93 7.57 -25.41 -0.22
CA LYS A 93 7.40 -24.93 -1.61
C LYS A 93 6.62 -23.61 -1.69
N LYS A 94 6.16 -23.09 -0.55
CA LYS A 94 5.37 -21.85 -0.52
C LYS A 94 6.31 -20.68 -0.29
N ASP A 95 6.36 -19.78 -1.27
CA ASP A 95 7.22 -18.58 -1.25
C ASP A 95 6.55 -17.44 -0.48
N GLN A 96 6.26 -17.70 0.79
CA GLN A 96 5.61 -16.75 1.68
C GLN A 96 5.89 -17.07 3.14
N VAL A 97 5.71 -16.06 3.98
CA VAL A 97 5.69 -16.20 5.44
C VAL A 97 4.47 -17.05 5.84
N ILE A 98 4.64 -17.94 6.81
CA ILE A 98 3.55 -18.74 7.39
C ILE A 98 2.56 -17.78 8.06
N PRO A 99 1.31 -17.66 7.55
CA PRO A 99 0.34 -16.71 8.07
C PRO A 99 -0.35 -17.25 9.32
N SER A 100 -0.69 -16.34 10.22
CA SER A 100 -1.54 -16.60 11.37
C SER A 100 -2.46 -15.40 11.65
N LEU A 101 -3.40 -15.55 12.59
CA LEU A 101 -4.22 -14.41 13.03
C LEU A 101 -3.35 -13.32 13.65
N TYR A 102 -2.23 -13.68 14.30
CA TYR A 102 -1.27 -12.71 14.81
C TYR A 102 -0.66 -11.86 13.68
N THR A 103 -0.17 -12.48 12.61
CA THR A 103 0.37 -11.72 11.46
C THR A 103 -0.71 -10.92 10.76
N PHE A 104 -1.94 -11.45 10.67
CA PHE A 104 -3.08 -10.72 10.13
C PHE A 104 -3.31 -9.42 10.89
N PHE A 105 -3.47 -9.46 12.22
CA PHE A 105 -3.71 -8.25 13.02
C PHE A 105 -2.55 -7.26 12.95
N ARG A 106 -1.30 -7.74 12.90
CA ARG A 106 -0.14 -6.85 12.68
C ARG A 106 -0.20 -6.16 11.32
N ASN A 107 -0.51 -6.90 10.27
CA ASN A 107 -0.62 -6.35 8.91
C ASN A 107 -1.78 -5.38 8.81
N MET A 108 -2.90 -5.61 9.51
CA MET A 108 -4.03 -4.68 9.49
C MET A 108 -3.71 -3.32 10.12
N ARG A 109 -2.85 -3.27 11.15
CA ARG A 109 -2.39 -1.98 11.70
C ARG A 109 -1.62 -1.16 10.67
N TYR A 110 -0.74 -1.83 9.92
CA TYR A 110 0.00 -1.22 8.83
C TYR A 110 -0.91 -0.81 7.67
N LEU A 111 -1.84 -1.70 7.30
CA LEU A 111 -2.81 -1.46 6.24
C LEU A 111 -3.70 -0.26 6.57
N LYS A 112 -4.12 -0.09 7.83
CA LYS A 112 -4.90 1.06 8.29
C LYS A 112 -4.20 2.37 7.97
N SER A 113 -2.91 2.51 8.31
CA SER A 113 -2.14 3.72 7.99
C SER A 113 -2.07 3.99 6.49
N CYS A 114 -1.91 2.93 5.68
CA CYS A 114 -1.91 3.06 4.22
C CYS A 114 -3.32 3.43 3.68
N ALA A 115 -4.37 2.84 4.24
CA ALA A 115 -5.76 3.12 3.89
C ALA A 115 -6.11 4.57 4.16
N ASP A 116 -5.70 5.10 5.31
CA ASP A 116 -5.94 6.49 5.69
C ASP A 116 -5.29 7.49 4.71
N CYS A 117 -4.22 7.10 4.01
CA CYS A 117 -3.66 7.87 2.89
C CYS A 117 -4.62 7.89 1.70
N ILE A 118 -5.07 6.70 1.24
CA ILE A 118 -5.95 6.55 0.07
C ILE A 118 -7.32 7.22 0.32
N LYS A 119 -7.84 7.13 1.55
CA LYS A 119 -9.11 7.77 1.95
C LYS A 119 -9.14 9.28 1.70
N ARG A 120 -7.98 9.95 1.70
CA ARG A 120 -7.89 11.39 1.37
C ARG A 120 -8.29 11.70 -0.07
N LEU A 121 -8.30 10.70 -0.96
CA LEU A 121 -8.62 10.85 -2.38
C LEU A 121 -10.12 10.69 -2.70
N VAL A 122 -10.94 10.26 -1.73
CA VAL A 122 -12.34 9.85 -1.98
C VAL A 122 -13.33 10.39 -0.95
N VAL A 123 -14.58 10.60 -1.39
CA VAL A 123 -15.73 10.77 -0.48
C VAL A 123 -16.41 9.41 -0.31
N PHE A 124 -16.68 9.02 0.94
CA PHE A 124 -17.51 7.85 1.24
C PHE A 124 -18.99 8.18 1.14
N SER A 125 -19.80 7.20 0.72
CA SER A 125 -21.26 7.30 0.72
C SER A 125 -21.88 5.99 1.17
N GLN A 126 -23.18 5.99 1.44
CA GLN A 126 -23.90 4.77 1.85
C GLN A 126 -23.79 3.62 0.83
N TYR A 127 -23.62 3.93 -0.46
CA TYR A 127 -23.47 2.94 -1.54
C TYR A 127 -22.01 2.61 -1.86
N ARG A 128 -21.06 3.37 -1.31
CA ARG A 128 -19.61 3.26 -1.54
C ARG A 128 -18.90 3.45 -0.21
N SER A 129 -19.14 2.50 0.69
CA SER A 129 -18.67 2.55 2.08
C SER A 129 -17.28 1.93 2.27
N THR A 130 -16.74 1.25 1.26
CA THR A 130 -15.40 0.66 1.28
C THR A 130 -14.41 1.46 0.44
N VAL A 131 -13.12 1.40 0.76
CA VAL A 131 -12.06 2.07 0.00
C VAL A 131 -12.09 1.59 -1.45
N LYS A 132 -12.23 0.27 -1.69
CA LYS A 132 -12.29 -0.29 -3.03
C LYS A 132 -13.51 0.19 -3.83
N SER A 133 -14.71 0.17 -3.25
CA SER A 133 -15.93 0.64 -3.94
C SER A 133 -15.93 2.15 -4.17
N ALA A 134 -15.41 2.94 -3.23
CA ALA A 134 -15.25 4.39 -3.39
C ALA A 134 -14.27 4.74 -4.51
N MET A 135 -13.08 4.11 -4.52
CA MET A 135 -12.06 4.30 -5.55
C MET A 135 -12.53 3.84 -6.94
N GLY A 136 -13.10 2.63 -7.03
CA GLY A 136 -13.67 2.14 -8.30
C GLY A 136 -14.77 3.05 -8.83
N GLY A 137 -15.50 3.68 -7.92
CA GLY A 137 -16.56 4.62 -8.25
C GLY A 137 -16.10 5.97 -8.84
N ILE A 138 -14.84 6.36 -8.64
CA ILE A 138 -14.26 7.60 -9.19
C ILE A 138 -13.32 7.33 -10.37
N PHE A 139 -13.22 6.07 -10.82
CA PHE A 139 -12.43 5.72 -11.99
C PHE A 139 -13.12 6.19 -13.26
N LYS A 140 -12.43 7.04 -14.03
CA LYS A 140 -12.85 7.63 -15.29
C LYS A 140 -11.65 7.61 -16.25
N PRO A 141 -11.48 6.54 -17.04
CA PRO A 141 -10.35 6.44 -17.96
C PRO A 141 -10.44 7.56 -19.00
N ALA A 142 -9.29 8.16 -19.35
CA ALA A 142 -9.22 9.23 -20.34
C ALA A 142 -9.68 8.79 -21.74
N ASP A 143 -9.42 7.52 -22.08
CA ASP A 143 -9.92 6.87 -23.28
C ASP A 143 -10.53 5.51 -22.90
N PRO A 144 -11.88 5.39 -22.89
CA PRO A 144 -12.56 4.13 -22.59
C PRO A 144 -12.27 2.99 -23.58
N ALA A 145 -11.81 3.31 -24.80
CA ALA A 145 -11.45 2.32 -25.81
C ALA A 145 -9.98 1.88 -25.71
N SER A 146 -9.17 2.61 -24.94
CA SER A 146 -7.76 2.28 -24.77
C SER A 146 -7.61 0.97 -24.01
N ARG A 147 -6.79 0.09 -24.57
CA ARG A 147 -6.40 -1.20 -23.98
C ARG A 147 -5.03 -1.15 -23.31
N GLU A 148 -4.45 0.05 -23.24
CA GLU A 148 -3.17 0.29 -22.60
C GLU A 148 -3.40 0.72 -21.15
N CYS A 149 -2.77 0.01 -20.22
CA CYS A 149 -2.71 0.44 -18.84
C CYS A 149 -1.37 1.14 -18.56
N LEU A 150 -1.42 2.19 -17.74
CA LEU A 150 -0.23 2.90 -17.30
C LEU A 150 0.29 2.25 -16.01
N ILE A 151 1.55 1.82 -16.03
CA ILE A 151 2.23 1.21 -14.88
C ILE A 151 3.42 2.08 -14.47
N GLN A 152 3.45 2.51 -13.21
CA GLN A 152 4.59 3.19 -12.62
C GLN A 152 5.74 2.19 -12.41
N THR A 153 6.91 2.50 -12.97
CA THR A 153 8.10 1.62 -12.91
C THR A 153 9.21 2.16 -12.01
N SER A 154 9.21 3.47 -11.76
CA SER A 154 10.12 4.16 -10.84
C SER A 154 9.41 5.37 -10.22
N GLU A 155 10.09 6.15 -9.38
CA GLU A 155 9.50 7.36 -8.78
C GLU A 155 8.99 8.33 -9.85
N THR A 156 9.72 8.48 -10.95
CA THR A 156 9.44 9.41 -12.05
C THR A 156 8.95 8.74 -13.34
N GLY A 157 9.18 7.42 -13.49
CA GLY A 157 8.99 6.69 -14.73
C GLY A 157 7.69 5.90 -14.81
N PHE A 158 7.13 5.84 -16.02
CA PHE A 158 5.92 5.10 -16.35
C PHE A 158 6.11 4.31 -17.64
N ARG A 159 5.42 3.17 -17.73
CA ARG A 159 5.36 2.33 -18.92
C ARG A 159 3.91 2.05 -19.29
N ARG A 160 3.60 2.12 -20.58
CA ARG A 160 2.32 1.63 -21.13
C ARG A 160 2.43 0.13 -21.37
N TYR A 161 1.45 -0.62 -20.88
CA TYR A 161 1.35 -2.06 -21.06
C TYR A 161 0.02 -2.40 -21.72
N LEU A 162 0.07 -3.15 -22.82
CA LEU A 162 -1.11 -3.56 -23.56
C LEU A 162 -1.64 -4.88 -22.98
N ASP A 163 -2.81 -4.84 -22.34
CA ASP A 163 -3.49 -6.04 -21.87
C ASP A 163 -5.01 -5.91 -22.07
N PRO A 164 -5.58 -6.59 -23.07
CA PRO A 164 -7.01 -6.54 -23.37
C PRO A 164 -7.92 -7.06 -22.26
N GLN A 165 -7.39 -7.81 -21.28
CA GLN A 165 -8.17 -8.41 -20.19
C GLN A 165 -7.88 -7.74 -18.84
N ALA A 166 -6.98 -6.76 -18.79
CA ALA A 166 -6.63 -6.09 -17.55
C ALA A 166 -7.81 -5.26 -17.02
N ASP A 167 -8.10 -5.42 -15.74
CA ASP A 167 -8.92 -4.47 -15.00
C ASP A 167 -8.08 -3.23 -14.69
N HIS A 168 -8.24 -2.19 -15.53
CA HIS A 168 -7.48 -0.94 -15.40
C HIS A 168 -7.73 -0.24 -14.07
N ALA A 169 -8.95 -0.31 -13.54
CA ALA A 169 -9.30 0.28 -12.26
C ALA A 169 -8.58 -0.46 -11.12
N ASP A 170 -8.60 -1.79 -11.13
CA ASP A 170 -7.91 -2.61 -10.13
C ASP A 170 -6.38 -2.43 -10.20
N LEU A 171 -5.78 -2.33 -11.39
CA LEU A 171 -4.36 -2.04 -11.56
C LEU A 171 -3.98 -0.65 -11.04
N GLY A 172 -4.77 0.37 -11.35
CA GLY A 172 -4.56 1.71 -10.82
C GLY A 172 -4.70 1.75 -9.30
N TYR A 173 -5.71 1.06 -8.77
CA TYR A 173 -5.95 0.96 -7.33
C TYR A 173 -4.79 0.29 -6.58
N ARG A 174 -4.24 -0.80 -7.12
CA ARG A 174 -3.05 -1.47 -6.56
C ARG A 174 -1.81 -0.56 -6.57
N GLN A 175 -1.63 0.24 -7.62
CA GLN A 175 -0.52 1.19 -7.69
C GLN A 175 -0.63 2.28 -6.61
N LEU A 176 -1.85 2.75 -6.30
CA LEU A 176 -2.08 3.68 -5.19
C LEU A 176 -1.81 3.04 -3.83
N TRP A 177 -2.14 1.76 -3.64
CA TRP A 177 -1.72 1.02 -2.45
C TRP A 177 -0.19 0.92 -2.33
N LEU A 178 0.52 0.62 -3.42
CA LEU A 178 1.97 0.56 -3.41
C LEU A 178 2.60 1.92 -3.09
N TYR A 179 2.02 3.01 -3.62
CA TYR A 179 2.42 4.37 -3.27
C TYR A 179 2.21 4.64 -1.77
N ALA A 180 1.00 4.37 -1.26
CA ALA A 180 0.70 4.55 0.16
C ALA A 180 1.64 3.73 1.05
N MET A 181 1.92 2.47 0.69
CA MET A 181 2.86 1.61 1.43
C MET A 181 4.28 2.18 1.49
N ARG A 182 4.73 2.89 0.44
CA ARG A 182 6.05 3.55 0.38
C ARG A 182 6.10 4.82 1.22
N HIS A 183 5.01 5.60 1.25
CA HIS A 183 4.99 6.96 1.80
C HIS A 183 4.15 7.13 3.08
N TYR A 184 3.52 6.07 3.61
CA TYR A 184 2.64 6.16 4.78
C TYR A 184 3.24 6.88 6.01
N PRO A 185 4.56 6.82 6.31
CA PRO A 185 5.08 7.53 7.48
C PRO A 185 4.96 9.06 7.31
N ASN A 186 5.09 9.54 6.06
CA ASN A 186 5.04 10.95 5.70
C ASN A 186 3.61 11.42 5.43
N LEU A 187 2.68 10.50 5.14
CA LEU A 187 1.28 10.77 4.82
C LEU A 187 0.33 10.56 6.00
N ALA A 188 0.83 10.05 7.13
CA ALA A 188 0.03 9.83 8.33
C ALA A 188 -0.61 11.16 8.78
N LYS A 189 -1.93 11.12 9.03
CA LYS A 189 -2.65 12.26 9.59
C LYS A 189 -2.23 12.42 11.05
N GLU A 190 -2.04 13.66 11.49
CA GLU A 190 -1.86 13.92 12.92
C GLU A 190 -3.03 13.29 13.70
N PRO A 191 -2.79 12.68 14.87
CA PRO A 191 -3.88 12.35 15.76
C PRO A 191 -4.58 13.66 16.12
N GLU A 192 -5.89 13.74 15.87
CA GLU A 192 -6.74 14.77 16.46
C GLU A 192 -6.79 14.49 17.98
N SER A 193 -5.74 14.86 18.71
CA SER A 193 -5.75 14.92 20.16
C SER A 193 -5.90 16.37 20.58
N ASP A 194 -6.96 16.67 21.33
CA ASP A 194 -7.18 17.95 22.03
C ASP A 194 -6.10 18.26 23.10
N ASP A 195 -5.06 17.44 23.22
CA ASP A 195 -3.94 17.70 24.11
C ASP A 195 -2.99 18.73 23.48
N LEU A 196 -3.11 19.97 23.98
CA LEU A 196 -2.27 21.15 23.73
C LEU A 196 -0.79 20.99 24.13
N VAL A 197 -0.23 19.78 24.05
CA VAL A 197 1.19 19.52 24.25
C VAL A 197 1.76 19.09 22.91
N ALA A 198 2.14 20.07 22.11
CA ALA A 198 2.90 19.88 20.88
C ALA A 198 4.13 19.03 21.18
N LYS A 199 4.11 17.75 20.79
CA LYS A 199 5.33 16.93 20.74
C LYS A 199 6.23 17.53 19.65
N PRO A 200 7.48 17.89 19.96
CA PRO A 200 8.42 18.37 18.96
C PRO A 200 8.76 17.20 18.02
N GLY A 201 8.19 17.22 16.82
CA GLY A 201 8.31 16.15 15.82
C GLY A 201 7.03 15.89 14.99
N CYS A 202 5.89 16.53 15.30
CA CYS A 202 4.71 16.50 14.42
C CYS A 202 4.89 17.50 13.27
N GLU A 203 5.56 17.07 12.21
CA GLU A 203 5.45 17.75 10.92
C GLU A 203 4.11 17.36 10.28
N LYS A 204 3.36 18.36 9.80
CA LYS A 204 2.16 18.15 8.98
C LYS A 204 2.45 17.12 7.89
N ALA A 205 1.45 16.31 7.52
CA ALA A 205 1.59 15.36 6.41
C ALA A 205 2.28 16.04 5.22
N ASP A 206 3.32 15.37 4.69
CA ASP A 206 4.16 15.92 3.62
C ASP A 206 3.27 16.29 2.43
N GLU A 207 3.06 17.60 2.26
CA GLU A 207 2.21 18.17 1.22
C GLU A 207 2.69 17.75 -0.17
N THR A 208 3.99 17.51 -0.32
CA THR A 208 4.59 17.02 -1.57
C THR A 208 4.20 15.59 -1.85
N ALA A 209 4.30 14.70 -0.86
CA ALA A 209 3.87 13.32 -1.00
C ALA A 209 2.36 13.21 -1.28
N LEU A 210 1.54 14.06 -0.63
CA LEU A 210 0.09 14.07 -0.82
C LEU A 210 -0.29 14.57 -2.22
N TYR A 211 0.34 15.66 -2.69
CA TYR A 211 0.21 16.16 -4.05
C TYR A 211 0.61 15.10 -5.08
N ASN A 212 1.77 14.45 -4.89
CA ASN A 212 2.28 13.43 -5.81
C ASN A 212 1.34 12.20 -5.86
N MET A 213 0.74 11.80 -4.75
CA MET A 213 -0.29 10.75 -4.72
C MET A 213 -1.53 11.14 -5.55
N ALA A 214 -1.98 12.39 -5.44
CA ALA A 214 -3.12 12.88 -6.20
C ALA A 214 -2.81 12.98 -7.71
N VAL A 215 -1.60 13.44 -8.07
CA VAL A 215 -1.11 13.44 -9.46
C VAL A 215 -1.04 12.02 -10.02
N LEU A 216 -0.53 11.06 -9.23
CA LEU A 216 -0.52 9.65 -9.62
C LEU A 216 -1.95 9.12 -9.84
N ALA A 217 -2.87 9.39 -8.92
CA ALA A 217 -4.26 8.98 -9.06
C ALA A 217 -4.91 9.54 -10.34
N GLN A 218 -4.69 10.82 -10.64
CA GLN A 218 -5.18 11.44 -11.87
C GLN A 218 -4.58 10.79 -13.12
N LYS A 219 -3.26 10.55 -13.16
CA LYS A 219 -2.59 9.85 -14.27
C LYS A 219 -3.12 8.44 -14.50
N LEU A 220 -3.50 7.75 -13.42
CA LEU A 220 -4.08 6.41 -13.47
C LEU A 220 -5.57 6.41 -13.83
N GLY A 221 -6.19 7.58 -14.04
CA GLY A 221 -7.59 7.70 -14.46
C GLY A 221 -8.60 7.80 -13.32
N PHE A 222 -8.17 8.15 -12.10
CA PHE A 222 -9.09 8.45 -11.00
C PHE A 222 -9.40 9.95 -10.92
N ASP A 223 -10.66 10.30 -10.72
CA ASP A 223 -11.13 11.68 -10.72
C ASP A 223 -12.19 11.93 -9.64
N SER A 224 -11.83 12.71 -8.64
CA SER A 224 -12.69 13.15 -7.54
C SER A 224 -12.45 14.63 -7.22
N PRO A 225 -13.39 15.31 -6.53
CA PRO A 225 -13.16 16.66 -6.03
C PRO A 225 -11.89 16.78 -5.18
N GLN A 226 -11.60 15.79 -4.31
CA GLN A 226 -10.39 15.77 -3.49
C GLN A 226 -9.12 15.65 -4.32
N ILE A 227 -9.10 14.77 -5.33
CA ILE A 227 -7.94 14.67 -6.23
C ILE A 227 -7.70 16.01 -6.90
N ARG A 228 -8.76 16.65 -7.43
CA ARG A 228 -8.65 17.96 -8.09
C ARG A 228 -8.14 19.04 -7.15
N GLU A 229 -8.68 19.11 -5.95
CA GLU A 229 -8.25 20.06 -4.91
C GLU A 229 -6.77 19.87 -4.56
N LEU A 230 -6.35 18.64 -4.26
CA LEU A 230 -4.96 18.33 -3.95
C LEU A 230 -4.02 18.66 -5.11
N THR A 231 -4.42 18.36 -6.35
CA THR A 231 -3.62 18.73 -7.53
C THR A 231 -3.56 20.24 -7.79
N SER A 232 -4.53 21.02 -7.31
CA SER A 232 -4.50 22.48 -7.43
C SER A 232 -3.50 23.13 -6.47
N GLN A 233 -3.13 22.44 -5.39
CA GLN A 233 -2.22 22.92 -4.34
C GLN A 233 -0.77 22.49 -4.62
N SER A 234 -0.30 22.63 -5.85
CA SER A 234 1.05 22.22 -6.25
C SER A 234 2.14 22.84 -5.35
N PRO A 235 3.00 22.03 -4.70
CA PRO A 235 4.10 22.51 -3.87
C PRO A 235 5.05 23.42 -4.65
N ASP A 236 5.39 23.03 -5.89
CA ASP A 236 6.20 23.84 -6.81
C ASP A 236 5.58 25.21 -7.06
N HIS A 237 4.26 25.26 -7.22
CA HIS A 237 3.54 26.50 -7.41
C HIS A 237 3.54 27.38 -6.14
N GLN A 238 3.42 26.77 -4.96
CA GLN A 238 3.55 27.49 -3.69
C GLN A 238 4.96 28.05 -3.49
N ILE A 239 5.99 27.26 -3.82
CA ILE A 239 7.40 27.68 -3.79
C ILE A 239 7.62 28.86 -4.75
N ALA A 240 7.09 28.79 -5.97
CA ALA A 240 7.17 29.86 -6.95
C ALA A 240 6.51 31.15 -6.46
N ARG A 241 5.31 31.07 -5.88
CA ARG A 241 4.62 32.22 -5.25
C ARG A 241 5.43 32.81 -4.12
N ALA A 242 5.94 31.97 -3.22
CA ALA A 242 6.76 32.41 -2.10
C ALA A 242 8.07 33.06 -2.57
N ALA A 243 8.70 32.52 -3.61
CA ALA A 243 9.92 33.08 -4.21
C ALA A 243 9.68 34.48 -4.78
N LEU A 244 8.58 34.70 -5.51
CA LEU A 244 8.21 36.03 -6.03
C LEU A 244 8.04 37.06 -4.91
N LEU A 245 7.27 36.73 -3.87
CA LEU A 245 7.00 37.62 -2.74
C LEU A 245 8.23 37.86 -1.85
N LYS A 246 9.15 36.89 -1.79
CA LYS A 246 10.41 37.02 -1.07
C LYS A 246 11.42 37.87 -1.85
N ALA A 247 11.47 37.72 -3.17
CA ALA A 247 12.36 38.50 -4.02
C ALA A 247 11.94 39.97 -4.15
N ARG A 248 10.62 40.25 -4.11
CA ARG A 248 10.06 41.60 -4.13
C ARG A 248 8.98 41.73 -3.07
N LYS A 249 9.27 42.54 -2.04
CA LYS A 249 8.39 42.65 -0.87
C LYS A 249 7.05 43.31 -1.25
N PRO A 250 5.90 42.79 -0.74
CA PRO A 250 4.57 43.27 -1.15
C PRO A 250 4.25 44.71 -0.74
N ASP A 251 4.96 45.27 0.24
CA ASP A 251 4.85 46.66 0.69
C ASP A 251 5.45 47.65 -0.32
N GLN A 252 6.34 47.19 -1.21
CA GLN A 252 7.05 48.03 -2.17
C GLN A 252 6.72 47.70 -3.63
N TYR A 253 6.30 46.46 -3.92
CA TYR A 253 6.07 45.98 -5.27
C TYR A 253 4.75 45.22 -5.38
N ARG A 254 4.06 45.37 -6.52
CA ARG A 254 2.81 44.66 -6.82
C ARG A 254 2.89 44.00 -8.19
N TYR A 255 2.53 42.72 -8.25
CA TYR A 255 2.49 41.95 -9.49
C TYR A 255 1.16 42.08 -10.25
N GLY A 256 0.05 42.39 -9.57
CA GLY A 256 -1.27 42.51 -10.23
C GLY A 256 -1.72 41.19 -10.85
N ASP A 257 -2.45 41.26 -11.97
CA ASP A 257 -3.11 40.12 -12.61
C ASP A 257 -2.13 39.08 -13.21
N ILE A 258 -0.86 39.45 -13.39
CA ILE A 258 0.17 38.54 -13.95
C ILE A 258 0.83 37.63 -12.90
N PHE A 259 0.49 37.76 -11.61
CA PHE A 259 1.16 37.04 -10.52
C PHE A 259 1.15 35.52 -10.70
N GLU A 260 -0.01 34.94 -10.98
CA GLU A 260 -0.15 33.48 -11.18
C GLU A 260 0.56 33.02 -12.46
N SER A 261 0.56 33.83 -13.52
CA SER A 261 1.31 33.53 -14.76
C SER A 261 2.83 33.51 -14.53
N LEU A 262 3.34 34.40 -13.68
CA LEU A 262 4.76 34.43 -13.30
C LEU A 262 5.13 33.21 -12.45
N ALA A 263 4.27 32.83 -11.50
CA ALA A 263 4.46 31.62 -10.72
C ALA A 263 4.50 30.38 -11.64
N GLY A 264 3.59 30.28 -12.61
CA GLY A 264 3.61 29.23 -13.63
C GLY A 264 4.88 29.21 -14.47
N THR A 265 5.47 30.37 -14.79
CA THR A 265 6.75 30.46 -15.51
C THR A 265 7.90 29.87 -14.70
N ILE A 266 7.96 30.16 -13.40
CA ILE A 266 8.97 29.59 -12.49
C ILE A 266 8.79 28.07 -12.35
N VAL A 267 7.55 27.60 -12.21
CA VAL A 267 7.24 26.15 -12.20
C VAL A 267 7.71 25.51 -13.51
N GLY A 268 7.52 26.18 -14.65
CA GLY A 268 8.08 25.76 -15.94
C GLY A 268 9.59 25.55 -15.87
N CYS A 269 10.35 26.40 -15.18
CA CYS A 269 11.79 26.20 -14.96
C CYS A 269 12.10 24.95 -14.11
N PHE A 270 11.31 24.67 -13.05
CA PHE A 270 11.51 23.46 -12.23
C PHE A 270 11.31 22.18 -13.04
N SER A 271 10.34 22.19 -13.97
CA SER A 271 10.03 21.03 -14.82
C SER A 271 11.14 20.64 -15.80
N LEU A 272 12.14 21.51 -16.01
CA LEU A 272 13.31 21.22 -16.84
C LEU A 272 14.35 20.34 -16.12
N ALA A 273 14.20 20.11 -14.81
CA ALA A 273 15.10 19.25 -14.05
C ALA A 273 14.99 17.80 -14.55
N THR A 274 16.15 17.21 -14.88
CA THR A 274 16.23 15.80 -15.27
C THR A 274 16.44 14.92 -14.04
N PRO A 275 15.67 13.82 -13.88
CA PRO A 275 15.90 12.87 -12.82
C PRO A 275 17.33 12.30 -12.89
N ILE A 276 17.97 12.15 -11.73
CA ILE A 276 19.21 11.38 -11.64
C ILE A 276 18.80 9.91 -11.58
N ASP A 277 18.85 9.21 -12.71
CA ASP A 277 18.70 7.76 -12.70
C ASP A 277 19.88 7.14 -11.96
N HIS A 278 19.66 6.74 -10.71
CA HIS A 278 20.49 5.72 -10.08
C HIS A 278 20.19 4.39 -10.79
N HIS A 279 20.65 4.23 -12.02
CA HIS A 279 20.84 2.91 -12.59
C HIS A 279 21.80 2.18 -11.65
N ALA A 280 21.25 1.28 -10.83
CA ALA A 280 22.00 0.21 -10.24
C ALA A 280 22.80 -0.42 -11.38
N SER A 281 24.12 -0.30 -11.29
CA SER A 281 25.07 -1.14 -12.00
C SER A 281 24.59 -2.58 -11.84
N ARG A 282 23.87 -3.09 -12.83
CA ARG A 282 23.74 -4.53 -13.00
C ARG A 282 25.10 -4.95 -13.49
N GLU A 283 25.96 -5.27 -12.54
CA GLU A 283 26.97 -6.29 -12.73
C GLU A 283 26.28 -7.43 -13.50
N GLN A 284 26.79 -7.66 -14.71
CA GLN A 284 26.72 -8.97 -15.31
C GLN A 284 27.30 -9.93 -14.28
N VAL A 285 26.43 -10.74 -13.68
CA VAL A 285 26.84 -11.96 -13.02
C VAL A 285 26.37 -13.07 -13.95
N ASP A 286 27.37 -13.85 -14.37
CA ASP A 286 27.34 -15.00 -15.28
C ASP A 286 26.18 -15.98 -15.07
#